data_AF-A0A0B1T250-F1
#
_entry.id   AF-A0A0B1T250-F1
#
_cell.length_a   1.000
_cell.length_b   1.000
_cell.length_c   1.000
_cell.angle_alpha   90.00
_cell.angle_beta   90.00
_cell.angle_gamma   90.00
#
_symmetry.space_group_name_H-M   'P 1'
#
loop_
_entity.id
_entity.type
_entity.pdbx_description
1 polymer ?
#
loop_
_entity_poly.entity_id
_entity_poly.type
_entity_poly.pdbx_seq_one_letter_code
_entity_poly.pdbx_strand_id
1 'polypeptide(L)'
;MLTPINYLIANSALTGDPADVSSYFFSFCIGALLTSTVIMMIYSGVRRNRPFVNPELTLPSISAGIIYAIATYTFFLANQHLDQTIAYPILSKAPGIVVSLWAVFLFREIKGCRDLTALVVGICVTVTGILLIFISKVI
;
A
#
# COMPACT_ATOMS: atom_id res chain seq x y z
N MET A 1 -2.11 4.85 -9.31
CA MET A 1 -2.36 6.30 -9.26
C MET A 1 -1.02 7.00 -9.24
N LEU A 2 -0.80 7.94 -10.15
CA LEU A 2 0.47 8.64 -10.28
C LEU A 2 0.66 9.54 -9.06
N THR A 3 1.40 9.05 -8.07
CA THR A 3 1.71 9.84 -6.87
C THR A 3 2.63 11.00 -7.26
N PRO A 4 2.62 12.12 -6.50
CA PRO A 4 3.49 13.26 -6.77
C PRO A 4 4.97 12.86 -6.86
N ILE A 5 5.39 11.86 -6.08
CA ILE A 5 6.75 11.30 -6.10
C ILE A 5 7.04 10.58 -7.43
N ASN A 6 6.13 9.74 -7.91
CA ASN A 6 6.28 9.08 -9.21
C ASN A 6 6.26 10.10 -10.37
N TYR A 7 5.53 11.21 -10.24
CA TYR A 7 5.55 12.30 -11.23
C TYR A 7 6.90 13.01 -11.27
N LEU A 8 7.45 13.35 -10.10
CA LEU A 8 8.75 14.02 -9.99
C LEU A 8 9.88 13.14 -10.54
N ILE A 9 9.85 11.84 -10.23
CA ILE A 9 10.84 10.88 -10.75
C ILE A 9 10.70 10.72 -12.27
N ALA A 10 9.49 10.63 -12.81
CA ALA A 10 9.27 10.51 -14.26
C ALA A 10 9.74 11.76 -15.04
N ASN A 11 9.71 12.94 -14.40
CA ASN A 11 10.16 14.21 -15.00
C ASN A 11 11.60 14.60 -14.59
N SER A 12 12.29 13.78 -13.77
CA SER A 12 13.64 14.06 -13.28
C SER A 12 14.66 14.30 -14.41
N ALA A 13 14.49 13.62 -15.55
CA ALA A 13 15.30 13.78 -16.76
C ALA A 13 15.23 15.20 -17.39
N LEU A 14 14.17 15.97 -17.11
CA LEU A 14 13.98 17.34 -17.61
C LEU A 14 14.42 18.41 -16.61
N THR A 15 14.42 18.09 -15.31
CA THR A 15 14.64 19.06 -14.22
C THR A 15 16.04 18.97 -13.61
N GLY A 16 16.79 17.89 -13.86
CA GLY A 16 18.12 17.66 -13.29
C GLY A 16 18.09 17.20 -11.83
N ASP A 17 16.91 16.78 -11.36
CA ASP A 17 16.68 16.29 -10.02
C ASP A 17 17.16 14.83 -9.84
N PRO A 18 17.54 14.40 -8.62
CA PRO A 18 17.94 13.03 -8.37
C PRO A 18 16.79 12.06 -8.67
N ALA A 19 17.03 11.09 -9.57
CA ALA A 19 16.02 10.11 -9.99
C ALA A 19 15.67 9.06 -8.92
N ASP A 20 16.33 9.10 -7.76
CA ASP A 20 16.19 8.11 -6.69
C ASP A 20 15.04 8.42 -5.71
N VAL A 21 14.14 7.46 -5.55
CA VAL A 21 13.03 7.48 -4.58
C VAL A 21 13.51 7.79 -3.16
N SER A 22 14.70 7.32 -2.79
CA SER A 22 15.24 7.49 -1.43
C SER A 22 15.37 8.97 -1.03
N SER A 23 15.67 9.85 -1.99
CA SER A 23 15.79 11.29 -1.76
C SER A 23 14.45 11.95 -1.40
N TYR A 24 13.35 11.44 -1.98
CA TYR A 24 12.00 11.97 -1.75
C TYR A 24 11.27 11.27 -0.59
N PHE A 25 11.65 10.04 -0.26
CA PHE A 25 10.97 9.25 0.76
C PHE A 25 11.08 9.88 2.15
N PHE A 26 12.22 10.50 2.48
CA PHE A 26 12.38 11.21 3.75
C PHE A 26 11.42 12.40 3.87
N SER A 27 11.29 13.20 2.80
CA SER A 27 10.33 14.32 2.74
C SER A 27 8.89 13.84 2.88
N PHE A 28 8.55 12.72 2.23
CA PHE A 28 7.25 12.06 2.37
C PHE A 28 6.96 11.64 3.81
N CYS A 29 7.94 11.04 4.51
CA CYS A 29 7.79 10.65 5.90
C CYS A 29 7.56 11.86 6.82
N ILE A 30 8.30 12.96 6.62
CA ILE A 30 8.09 14.20 7.37
C ILE A 30 6.69 14.77 7.11
N GLY A 31 6.25 14.80 5.85
CA GLY A 31 4.90 15.22 5.48
C GLY A 31 3.83 14.38 6.21
N ALA A 32 3.97 13.05 6.20
CA ALA A 32 3.05 12.15 6.89
C ALA A 32 3.02 12.37 8.42
N LEU A 33 4.17 12.61 9.05
CA LEU A 33 4.26 12.92 10.48
C LEU A 33 3.61 14.27 10.81
N LEU A 34 3.87 15.31 10.01
CA LEU A 34 3.26 16.63 10.18
C LEU A 34 1.73 16.55 10.06
N THR A 35 1.23 15.90 9.00
CA THR A 35 -0.22 15.71 8.80
C THR A 35 -0.84 14.95 9.97
N SER A 36 -0.21 13.87 10.43
CA SER A 36 -0.70 13.09 11.59
C SER A 36 -0.76 13.94 12.87
N THR A 37 0.24 14.79 13.10
CA THR A 37 0.30 15.70 14.25
C THR A 37 -0.80 16.76 14.17
N VAL A 38 -1.03 17.34 12.99
CA VAL A 38 -2.10 18.33 12.78
C VAL A 38 -3.48 17.71 13.00
N ILE A 39 -3.74 16.51 12.48
CA ILE A 39 -5.00 15.79 12.70
C ILE A 39 -5.22 15.52 14.19
N MET A 40 -4.19 15.07 14.91
CA MET A 40 -4.26 14.85 16.36
C MET A 40 -4.51 16.14 17.13
N MET A 41 -3.89 17.25 16.72
CA MET A 41 -4.06 18.57 17.34
C MET A 41 -5.50 19.07 17.15
N ILE A 42 -6.05 18.97 15.94
CA ILE A 42 -7.45 19.31 15.64
C ILE A 42 -8.40 18.44 16.46
N TYR A 43 -8.18 17.12 16.47
CA TYR A 43 -8.99 16.17 17.24
C TYR A 43 -9.00 16.49 18.73
N SER A 44 -7.83 16.79 19.30
CA SER A 44 -7.66 17.16 20.71
C SER A 44 -8.34 18.49 21.04
N GLY A 45 -8.29 19.47 20.13
CA GLY A 45 -8.98 20.74 20.24
C GLY A 45 -10.51 20.59 20.24
N VAL A 46 -11.06 19.82 19.29
CA VAL A 46 -12.50 19.51 19.21
C VAL A 46 -12.99 18.76 20.45
N ARG A 47 -12.17 17.87 21.00
CA ARG A 47 -12.48 17.08 22.21
C ARG A 47 -12.17 17.81 23.52
N ARG A 48 -11.89 19.12 23.49
CA ARG A 48 -11.57 19.96 24.68
C ARG A 48 -10.56 19.30 25.62
N ASN A 49 -9.45 18.81 25.07
CA ASN A 49 -8.35 18.19 25.81
C ASN A 49 -8.72 16.89 26.57
N ARG A 50 -9.85 16.23 26.23
CA ARG A 50 -10.16 14.84 26.62
C ARG A 50 -10.21 13.90 25.40
N PRO A 51 -9.09 13.73 24.67
CA PRO A 51 -9.02 12.71 23.62
C PRO A 51 -9.14 11.33 24.28
N PHE A 52 -10.13 10.54 23.85
CA PHE A 52 -10.28 9.16 24.30
C PHE A 52 -9.48 8.28 23.36
N VAL A 53 -8.31 7.83 23.80
CA VAL A 53 -7.43 6.92 23.07
C VAL A 53 -7.39 5.62 23.86
N ASN A 54 -7.92 4.54 23.29
CA ASN A 54 -7.86 3.22 23.92
C ASN A 54 -6.40 2.73 23.94
N PRO A 55 -5.77 2.55 25.12
CA PRO A 55 -4.38 2.12 25.20
C PRO A 55 -4.15 0.74 24.57
N GLU A 56 -5.17 -0.13 24.57
CA GLU A 56 -5.14 -1.44 23.93
C GLU A 56 -5.04 -1.37 22.40
N LEU A 57 -5.57 -0.30 21.79
CA LEU A 57 -5.52 -0.10 20.33
C LEU A 57 -4.27 0.67 19.88
N THR A 58 -3.57 1.35 20.80
CA THR A 58 -2.41 2.17 20.47
C THR A 58 -1.23 1.33 19.96
N LEU A 59 -0.91 0.23 20.64
CA LEU A 59 0.17 -0.68 20.24
C LEU A 59 -0.04 -1.31 18.84
N PRO A 60 -1.20 -1.94 18.54
CA PRO A 60 -1.43 -2.48 17.21
C PRO A 60 -1.46 -1.38 16.14
N SER A 61 -1.96 -0.18 16.46
CA SER A 61 -1.94 0.95 15.52
C SER A 61 -0.53 1.40 15.15
N ILE A 62 0.40 1.46 16.12
CA ILE A 62 1.81 1.78 15.84
C ILE A 62 2.43 0.69 14.95
N SER A 63 2.18 -0.59 15.27
CA SER A 63 2.71 -1.70 14.46
C SER A 63 2.20 -1.68 13.02
N ALA A 64 0.91 -1.39 12.82
CA ALA A 64 0.30 -1.24 11.50
C ALA A 64 0.91 -0.06 10.73
N GLY A 65 1.20 1.06 11.41
CA GLY A 65 1.88 2.21 10.82
C GLY A 65 3.30 1.89 10.33
N ILE A 66 4.07 1.12 11.10
CA ILE A 66 5.42 0.68 10.71
C ILE A 66 5.34 -0.22 9.47
N ILE A 67 4.44 -1.21 9.47
CA ILE A 67 4.22 -2.11 8.33
C ILE A 67 3.83 -1.30 7.09
N TYR A 68 2.93 -0.31 7.26
CA TYR A 68 2.51 0.58 6.17
C TYR A 68 3.66 1.42 5.61
N ALA A 69 4.54 1.96 6.46
CA ALA A 69 5.72 2.72 6.01
C ALA A 69 6.67 1.85 5.17
N ILE A 70 6.95 0.63 5.61
CA ILE A 70 7.80 -0.33 4.87
C ILE A 70 7.15 -0.72 3.54
N ALA A 71 5.85 -0.99 3.55
CA ALA A 71 5.09 -1.31 2.34
C ALA A 71 5.11 -0.15 1.34
N THR A 72 4.96 1.08 1.82
CA THR A 72 4.98 2.28 0.99
C THR A 72 6.36 2.54 0.38
N TYR A 73 7.44 2.33 1.14
CA TYR A 73 8.80 2.39 0.60
C TYR A 73 9.04 1.37 -0.52
N THR A 74 8.68 0.11 -0.25
CA THR A 74 8.82 -1.00 -1.20
C THR A 74 7.97 -0.75 -2.46
N PHE A 75 6.78 -0.18 -2.29
CA PHE A 75 5.91 0.23 -3.40
C PHE A 75 6.60 1.24 -4.30
N PHE A 76 7.17 2.32 -3.75
CA PHE A 76 7.87 3.31 -4.57
C PHE A 76 9.10 2.73 -5.27
N LEU A 77 9.88 1.89 -4.58
CA LEU A 77 11.04 1.21 -5.17
C LEU A 77 10.63 0.29 -6.35
N ALA A 78 9.53 -0.45 -6.21
CA ALA A 78 9.00 -1.30 -7.28
C ALA A 78 8.53 -0.48 -8.49
N ASN A 79 7.94 0.70 -8.28
CA ASN A 79 7.51 1.59 -9.36
C ASN A 79 8.70 2.21 -10.14
N GLN A 80 9.90 2.29 -9.56
CA GLN A 80 11.09 2.70 -10.32
C GLN A 80 11.59 1.62 -11.28
N HIS A 81 11.41 0.34 -10.92
CA HIS A 81 11.98 -0.79 -11.65
C HIS A 81 11.00 -1.44 -12.63
N LEU A 82 9.69 -1.27 -12.43
CA LEU A 82 8.65 -1.82 -13.29
C LEU A 82 7.88 -0.72 -14.00
N ASP A 83 7.51 -0.95 -15.26
CA ASP A 83 6.59 -0.06 -15.99
C ASP A 83 5.31 0.10 -15.19
N GLN A 84 4.92 1.35 -15.00
CA GLN A 84 3.79 1.74 -14.15
C GLN A 84 2.47 1.05 -14.59
N THR A 85 2.36 0.67 -15.87
CA THR A 85 1.20 -0.05 -16.43
C THR A 85 1.09 -1.50 -15.92
N ILE A 86 2.22 -2.14 -15.61
CA ILE A 86 2.30 -3.54 -15.15
C ILE A 86 2.31 -3.59 -13.62
N ALA A 87 3.02 -2.66 -12.97
CA ALA A 87 3.17 -2.63 -11.53
C ALA A 87 1.83 -2.43 -10.79
N TYR A 88 0.95 -1.55 -11.28
CA TYR A 88 -0.32 -1.24 -10.62
C TYR A 88 -1.31 -2.42 -10.50
N PRO A 89 -1.62 -3.17 -11.56
CA PRO A 89 -2.55 -4.29 -11.43
C PRO A 89 -2.01 -5.37 -10.47
N ILE A 90 -0.69 -5.58 -10.43
CA ILE A 90 -0.05 -6.49 -9.46
C ILE A 90 -0.20 -5.94 -8.05
N LEU A 91 0.18 -4.68 -7.82
CA LEU A 91 0.19 -4.04 -6.50
C LEU A 91 -1.23 -3.84 -5.94
N SER A 92 -2.25 -3.69 -6.78
CA SER A 92 -3.64 -3.58 -6.35
C SER A 92 -4.26 -4.92 -5.98
N LYS A 93 -3.84 -6.02 -6.60
CA LYS A 93 -4.42 -7.35 -6.40
C LYS A 93 -3.66 -8.20 -5.38
N ALA A 94 -2.34 -8.08 -5.29
CA ALA A 94 -1.51 -8.86 -4.39
C ALA A 94 -1.89 -8.70 -2.90
N PRO A 95 -2.14 -7.48 -2.37
CA PRO A 95 -2.58 -7.32 -0.98
C PRO A 95 -3.94 -8.00 -0.73
N GLY A 96 -4.86 -7.93 -1.69
CA GLY A 96 -6.16 -8.59 -1.61
C GLY A 96 -6.06 -10.11 -1.53
N ILE A 97 -5.12 -10.71 -2.25
CA ILE A 97 -4.83 -12.15 -2.18
C ILE A 97 -4.26 -12.51 -0.81
N VAL A 98 -3.29 -11.74 -0.30
CA VAL A 98 -2.68 -11.97 1.01
C VAL A 98 -3.70 -11.84 2.15
N VAL A 99 -4.56 -10.81 2.09
CA VAL A 99 -5.66 -10.62 3.06
C VAL A 99 -6.65 -11.79 3.00
N SER A 100 -7.00 -12.24 1.80
CA SER A 100 -7.91 -13.39 1.62
C SER A 100 -7.30 -14.68 2.16
N LEU A 101 -6.01 -14.93 1.93
CA LEU A 101 -5.29 -16.07 2.50
C LEU A 101 -5.25 -15.98 4.03
N TRP A 102 -4.95 -14.80 4.58
CA TRP A 102 -4.92 -14.57 6.02
C TRP A 102 -6.29 -14.81 6.68
N ALA A 103 -7.38 -14.37 6.04
CA ALA A 103 -8.75 -14.62 6.50
C ALA A 103 -9.08 -16.12 6.53
N VAL A 104 -8.66 -16.88 5.51
CA VAL A 104 -8.87 -18.33 5.45
C VAL A 104 -8.06 -19.07 6.53
N PHE A 105 -6.77 -18.74 6.69
CA PHE A 105 -5.87 -19.47 7.59
C PHE A 105 -6.04 -19.09 9.07
N LEU A 106 -6.11 -17.79 9.38
CA LEU A 106 -6.13 -17.31 10.77
C LEU A 106 -7.53 -17.37 11.37
N PHE A 107 -8.53 -16.86 10.65
CA PHE A 107 -9.89 -16.77 11.16
C PHE A 107 -10.70 -18.04 10.93
N ARG A 108 -10.22 -18.96 10.05
CA ARG A 108 -10.95 -20.20 9.67
C ARG A 108 -12.41 -19.92 9.31
N GLU A 109 -12.70 -18.74 8.78
CA GLU A 109 -14.06 -18.28 8.47
C GLU A 109 -14.72 -19.14 7.39
N ILE A 110 -13.91 -19.74 6.51
CA ILE A 110 -14.38 -20.54 5.39
C ILE A 110 -14.02 -22.01 5.63
N LYS A 111 -14.98 -22.78 6.18
CA LYS A 111 -14.88 -24.24 6.32
C LYS A 111 -15.48 -25.02 5.13
N GLY A 112 -16.26 -24.36 4.27
CA GLY A 112 -16.93 -25.01 3.14
C GLY A 112 -16.01 -25.19 1.93
N CYS A 113 -15.91 -26.41 1.39
CA CYS A 113 -15.14 -26.70 0.17
C CYS A 113 -15.59 -25.85 -1.04
N ARG A 114 -16.87 -25.47 -1.10
CA ARG A 114 -17.43 -24.67 -2.20
C ARG A 114 -16.94 -23.22 -2.21
N ASP A 115 -16.89 -22.60 -1.04
CA ASP A 115 -16.39 -21.23 -0.87
C ASP A 115 -14.87 -21.16 -1.02
N LEU A 116 -14.15 -22.19 -0.56
CA LEU A 116 -12.72 -22.33 -0.82
C LEU A 116 -12.44 -22.44 -2.33
N THR A 117 -13.24 -23.21 -3.06
CA THR A 117 -13.10 -23.37 -4.50
C THR A 117 -13.37 -22.04 -5.22
N ALA A 118 -14.39 -21.28 -4.82
CA ALA A 118 -14.68 -19.96 -5.39
C ALA A 118 -13.53 -18.96 -5.16
N LEU A 119 -12.91 -19.00 -3.98
CA LEU A 119 -11.75 -18.16 -3.65
C LEU A 119 -10.52 -18.52 -4.48
N VAL A 120 -10.23 -19.82 -4.63
CA VAL A 120 -9.14 -20.31 -5.50
C VAL A 120 -9.37 -19.92 -6.95
N VAL A 121 -10.59 -20.09 -7.47
CA VAL A 121 -10.94 -19.67 -8.84
C VAL A 121 -10.74 -18.17 -9.02
N GLY A 122 -11.17 -17.33 -8.06
CA GLY A 122 -10.93 -15.89 -8.09
C GLY A 122 -9.44 -15.52 -8.12
N ILE A 123 -8.61 -16.22 -7.34
CA ILE A 123 -7.15 -16.04 -7.36
C ILE A 123 -6.58 -16.47 -8.72
N CYS A 124 -6.99 -17.61 -9.27
CA CYS A 124 -6.54 -18.06 -10.59
C CYS A 124 -6.90 -17.06 -11.70
N VAL A 125 -8.12 -16.52 -11.69
CA VAL A 125 -8.56 -15.51 -12.66
C VAL A 125 -7.74 -14.23 -12.54
N THR A 126 -7.47 -13.76 -11.32
CA THR A 126 -6.65 -12.55 -11.10
C THR A 126 -5.20 -12.75 -11.51
N VAL A 127 -4.60 -13.90 -11.22
CA VAL A 127 -3.25 -14.25 -11.69
C VAL A 127 -3.19 -14.32 -13.22
N THR A 128 -4.18 -14.95 -13.85
CA THR A 128 -4.27 -15.03 -15.31
C THR A 128 -4.39 -13.64 -15.95
N GLY A 129 -5.20 -12.75 -15.35
CA GLY A 129 -5.33 -11.37 -15.80
C GLY A 129 -4.01 -10.58 -15.70
N ILE A 130 -3.26 -10.77 -14.60
CA ILE A 130 -1.94 -10.15 -14.42
C ILE A 130 -0.95 -10.65 -15.50
N LEU A 131 -0.93 -11.96 -15.76
CA LEU A 131 -0.06 -12.55 -16.79
C LEU A 131 -0.40 -12.02 -18.19
N LEU A 132 -1.70 -11.89 -18.51
CA LEU A 132 -2.15 -11.30 -19.78
C LEU A 132 -1.68 -9.85 -19.95
N ILE A 133 -1.77 -9.03 -18.90
CA ILE A 133 -1.28 -7.63 -18.92
C ILE A 133 0.23 -7.59 -19.12
N PHE A 134 0.97 -8.49 -18.45
CA PHE A 134 2.42 -8.60 -18.59
C PHE A 134 2.82 -8.97 -20.03
N ILE A 135 2.21 -10.02 -20.58
CA ILE A 135 2.46 -10.48 -21.95
C ILE A 135 2.12 -9.39 -22.97
N SER A 136 1.00 -8.67 -22.77
CA SER A 136 0.58 -7.60 -23.68
C SER A 136 1.57 -6.43 -23.77
N LYS A 137 2.46 -6.28 -22.78
CA LYS A 137 3.50 -5.25 -22.77
C LYS A 137 4.85 -5.73 -23.31
N VAL A 138 5.05 -7.05 -23.35
CA VAL A 138 6.27 -7.68 -23.88
C VAL A 138 6.20 -7.87 -25.40
N ILE A 139 4.99 -8.04 -25.95
CA ILE A 139 4.69 -8.07 -27.39
C ILE A 139 4.51 -6.65 -27.90
#